data_AF-A0A956B094-F1
#
_entry.id   AF-A0A956B094-F1
#
_cell.length_a   1.000
_cell.length_b   1.000
_cell.length_c   1.000
_cell.angle_alpha   90.00
_cell.angle_beta   90.00
_cell.angle_gamma   90.00
#
_symmetry.space_group_name_H-M   'P 1'
#
loop_
_entity.id
_entity.type
_entity.pdbx_description
1 polymer ?
#
loop_
_entity_poly.entity_id
_entity_poly.type
_entity_poly.pdbx_seq_one_letter_code
_entity_poly.pdbx_strand_id
1 'polypeptide(L)'
;MSTVKGIPLVDFAGFEQSAGPRRAATVAALGSALEAHGFVAVTGHGVDPSLVDEAYDVAAEVFALPAEAKQACESPETARQRGYTPYYLEKAKDRAAPDLKEFWHVGQDLPADHPYAVSGQMGPNRFPAEVPRFATVMRGLFAAQQRFANRLLEAISEHLGAPAGLFASMVKDGNHVLRVIHYPDVGEVPVGAVRAAAHEDINLLTVLPAATRPGLELLDKSGE
;
A
#
# COMPACT_ATOMS: atom_id res chain seq x y z
N MET A 1 6.00 -14.49 14.79
CA MET A 1 5.36 -14.08 13.53
C MET A 1 4.58 -15.28 13.01
N SER A 2 3.25 -15.26 13.15
CA SER A 2 2.40 -16.31 12.59
C SER A 2 2.40 -16.16 11.08
N THR A 3 2.80 -17.18 10.34
CA THR A 3 2.52 -17.24 8.90
C THR A 3 1.00 -17.26 8.75
N VAL A 4 0.45 -16.43 7.85
CA VAL A 4 -0.93 -16.62 7.41
C VAL A 4 -0.96 -18.00 6.76
N LYS A 5 -1.84 -18.88 7.23
CA LYS A 5 -1.90 -20.27 6.82
C LYS A 5 -2.05 -20.32 5.29
N GLY A 6 -1.04 -20.88 4.59
CA GLY A 6 -1.07 -21.04 3.14
C GLY A 6 -0.40 -19.95 2.30
N ILE A 7 0.06 -18.82 2.85
CA ILE A 7 0.82 -17.82 2.08
C ILE A 7 2.31 -18.16 2.10
N PRO A 8 2.97 -18.35 0.93
CA PRO A 8 4.41 -18.60 0.87
C PRO A 8 5.22 -17.42 1.42
N LEU A 9 6.30 -17.74 2.16
CA LEU A 9 7.25 -16.76 2.69
C LEU A 9 8.56 -16.84 1.89
N VAL A 10 9.00 -15.72 1.35
CA VAL A 10 10.25 -15.60 0.58
C VAL A 10 11.22 -14.64 1.28
N ASP A 11 12.49 -15.05 1.44
CA ASP A 11 13.58 -14.17 1.88
C ASP A 11 14.18 -13.44 0.67
N PHE A 12 13.84 -12.16 0.54
CA PHE A 12 14.26 -11.32 -0.58
C PHE A 12 15.75 -10.94 -0.53
N ALA A 13 16.43 -11.13 0.61
CA ALA A 13 17.88 -10.93 0.68
C ALA A 13 18.62 -11.88 -0.29
N GLY A 14 18.02 -13.04 -0.61
CA GLY A 14 18.54 -13.94 -1.63
C GLY A 14 18.55 -13.37 -3.05
N PHE A 15 17.72 -12.36 -3.34
CA PHE A 15 17.75 -11.61 -4.60
C PHE A 15 18.77 -10.47 -4.57
N GLU A 16 18.81 -9.70 -3.48
CA GLU A 16 19.63 -8.49 -3.36
C GLU A 16 21.13 -8.76 -3.14
N GLN A 17 21.46 -9.82 -2.40
CA GLN A 17 22.82 -10.05 -1.88
C GLN A 17 23.52 -11.21 -2.56
N SER A 18 23.00 -11.72 -3.68
CA SER A 18 23.53 -12.94 -4.30
C SER A 18 23.47 -12.91 -5.82
N ALA A 19 24.42 -13.59 -6.44
CA ALA A 19 24.39 -13.96 -7.86
C ALA A 19 24.22 -15.47 -8.00
N GLY A 20 23.84 -15.93 -9.20
CA GLY A 20 23.78 -17.36 -9.50
C GLY A 20 22.66 -18.10 -8.77
N PRO A 21 22.89 -19.32 -8.23
CA PRO A 21 21.82 -20.22 -7.80
C PRO A 21 20.85 -19.66 -6.74
N ARG A 22 21.35 -18.90 -5.76
CA ARG A 22 20.50 -18.36 -4.68
C ARG A 22 19.52 -17.30 -5.20
N ARG A 23 19.96 -16.46 -6.14
CA ARG A 23 19.11 -15.46 -6.78
C ARG A 23 18.04 -16.13 -7.64
N ALA A 24 18.45 -17.10 -8.47
CA ALA A 24 17.52 -17.87 -9.29
C ALA A 24 16.46 -18.60 -8.45
N ALA A 25 16.85 -19.20 -7.31
CA ALA A 25 15.92 -19.85 -6.39
C ALA A 25 14.93 -18.85 -5.76
N THR A 26 15.40 -17.65 -5.39
CA THR A 26 14.55 -16.59 -4.82
C THR A 26 13.53 -16.07 -5.84
N VAL A 27 13.99 -15.83 -7.08
CA VAL A 27 13.14 -15.41 -8.20
C VAL A 27 12.08 -16.46 -8.51
N ALA A 28 12.46 -17.73 -8.61
CA ALA A 28 11.54 -18.82 -8.86
C ALA A 28 10.51 -18.97 -7.74
N ALA A 29 10.94 -18.92 -6.48
CA ALA A 29 10.03 -19.01 -5.32
C ALA A 29 9.03 -17.85 -5.28
N LEU A 30 9.48 -16.63 -5.56
CA LEU A 30 8.63 -15.45 -5.65
C LEU A 30 7.58 -15.60 -6.75
N GLY A 31 8.01 -15.94 -7.97
CA GLY A 31 7.14 -16.09 -9.11
C GLY A 31 6.11 -17.19 -8.95
N SER A 32 6.54 -18.38 -8.48
CA SER A 32 5.61 -19.48 -8.19
C SER A 32 4.58 -19.13 -7.12
N ALA A 33 4.96 -18.37 -6.08
CA ALA A 33 4.01 -17.91 -5.07
C ALA A 33 2.95 -16.97 -5.67
N LEU A 34 3.37 -16.00 -6.48
CA LEU A 34 2.47 -15.06 -7.15
C LEU A 34 1.54 -15.76 -8.15
N GLU A 35 2.04 -16.73 -8.93
CA GLU A 35 1.20 -17.51 -9.87
C GLU A 35 0.20 -18.43 -9.15
N ALA A 36 0.62 -19.02 -8.03
CA ALA A 36 -0.22 -19.95 -7.28
C ALA A 36 -1.32 -19.23 -6.49
N HIS A 37 -0.97 -18.12 -5.82
CA HIS A 37 -1.81 -17.49 -4.80
C HIS A 37 -2.20 -16.03 -5.12
N GLY A 38 -1.54 -15.37 -6.07
CA GLY A 38 -1.66 -13.92 -6.25
C GLY A 38 -1.01 -13.10 -5.12
N PHE A 39 -0.47 -13.76 -4.10
CA PHE A 39 0.07 -13.16 -2.87
C PHE A 39 1.34 -13.89 -2.43
N VAL A 40 2.24 -13.14 -1.79
CA VAL A 40 3.48 -13.65 -1.23
C VAL A 40 3.90 -12.80 -0.02
N ALA A 41 4.29 -13.46 1.07
CA ALA A 41 4.90 -12.79 2.21
C ALA A 41 6.41 -12.67 1.96
N VAL A 42 6.98 -11.51 2.27
CA VAL A 42 8.39 -11.23 1.97
C VAL A 42 9.13 -10.79 3.23
N THR A 43 10.33 -11.33 3.45
CA THR A 43 11.29 -10.90 4.47
C THR A 43 12.58 -10.45 3.81
N GLY A 44 13.51 -9.83 4.56
CA GLY A 44 14.79 -9.40 3.99
C GLY A 44 14.68 -8.33 2.89
N HIS A 45 13.54 -7.62 2.82
CA HIS A 45 13.22 -6.62 1.78
C HIS A 45 13.92 -5.26 1.99
N GLY A 46 14.58 -5.03 3.13
CA GLY A 46 15.39 -3.83 3.38
C GLY A 46 14.61 -2.55 3.71
N VAL A 47 13.29 -2.62 3.93
CA VAL A 47 12.54 -1.51 4.53
C VAL A 47 12.74 -1.58 6.04
N ASP A 48 13.17 -0.46 6.62
CA ASP A 48 13.48 -0.36 8.05
C ASP A 48 12.22 -0.57 8.90
N PRO A 49 12.19 -1.59 9.79
CA PRO A 49 11.06 -1.81 10.69
C PRO A 49 10.73 -0.58 11.55
N SER A 50 11.72 0.20 12.01
CA SER A 50 11.42 1.35 12.86
C SER A 50 10.71 2.48 12.12
N LEU A 51 10.89 2.58 10.80
CA LEU A 51 10.14 3.52 9.96
C LEU A 51 8.67 3.10 9.81
N VAL A 52 8.41 1.79 9.76
CA VAL A 52 7.05 1.24 9.73
C VAL A 52 6.35 1.49 11.07
N ASP A 53 7.04 1.23 12.18
CA ASP A 53 6.53 1.50 13.52
C ASP A 53 6.24 3.00 13.71
N GLU A 54 7.18 3.88 13.35
CA GLU A 54 6.98 5.33 13.41
C GLU A 54 5.81 5.79 12.53
N ALA A 55 5.62 5.17 11.36
CA ALA A 55 4.47 5.46 10.50
C ALA A 55 3.14 5.08 11.15
N TYR A 56 3.07 3.95 11.85
CA TYR A 56 1.86 3.59 12.60
C TYR A 56 1.58 4.54 13.75
N ASP A 57 2.61 4.93 14.52
CA ASP A 57 2.47 5.85 15.64
C ASP A 57 1.93 7.22 15.18
N VAL A 58 2.56 7.81 14.16
CA VAL A 58 2.15 9.14 13.67
C VAL A 58 0.81 9.08 12.92
N ALA A 59 0.47 7.95 12.29
CA ALA A 59 -0.86 7.75 11.73
C ALA A 59 -1.93 7.73 12.84
N ALA A 60 -1.67 7.05 13.97
CA ALA A 60 -2.58 7.05 15.10
C ALA A 60 -2.79 8.46 15.68
N GLU A 61 -1.72 9.26 15.79
CA GLU A 61 -1.83 10.67 16.19
C GLU A 61 -2.74 11.47 15.23
N VAL A 62 -2.56 11.31 13.91
CA VAL A 62 -3.38 12.00 12.90
C VAL A 62 -4.83 11.56 12.93
N PHE A 63 -5.12 10.26 13.05
CA PHE A 63 -6.50 9.78 13.08
C PHE A 63 -7.24 10.16 14.37
N ALA A 64 -6.51 10.44 15.45
CA ALA A 64 -7.04 10.97 16.71
C ALA A 64 -7.34 12.48 16.68
N LEU A 65 -6.95 13.21 15.62
CA LEU A 65 -7.28 14.63 15.48
C LEU A 65 -8.80 14.88 15.41
N PRO A 66 -9.27 16.08 15.80
CA PRO A 66 -10.64 16.52 15.54
C PRO A 66 -11.03 16.35 14.08
N ALA A 67 -12.31 16.05 13.83
CA ALA A 67 -12.80 15.81 12.48
C ALA A 67 -12.52 16.99 11.54
N GLU A 68 -12.62 18.22 12.04
CA GLU A 68 -12.40 19.46 11.30
C GLU A 68 -10.97 19.56 10.77
N ALA A 69 -9.97 19.17 11.58
CA ALA A 69 -8.56 19.18 11.18
C ALA A 69 -8.28 18.14 10.06
N LYS A 70 -8.90 16.96 10.16
CA LYS A 70 -8.80 15.93 9.11
C LYS A 70 -9.53 16.35 7.83
N GLN A 71 -10.74 16.90 7.96
CA GLN A 71 -11.57 17.37 6.84
C GLN A 71 -10.94 18.52 6.07
N ALA A 72 -10.19 19.40 6.75
CA ALA A 72 -9.42 20.46 6.09
C ALA A 72 -8.38 19.91 5.08
N CYS A 73 -8.03 18.63 5.19
CA CYS A 73 -7.09 17.94 4.30
C CYS A 73 -7.76 17.14 3.18
N GLU A 74 -9.08 17.18 3.01
CA GLU A 74 -9.76 16.53 1.87
C GLU A 74 -9.39 17.19 0.54
N SER A 75 -9.53 16.47 -0.57
CA SER A 75 -9.40 17.00 -1.94
C SER A 75 -10.59 16.60 -2.84
N PRO A 76 -11.83 17.01 -2.51
CA PRO A 76 -13.02 16.62 -3.27
C PRO A 76 -12.94 17.03 -4.76
N GLU A 77 -12.25 18.13 -5.06
CA GLU A 77 -12.03 18.64 -6.42
C GLU A 77 -11.19 17.72 -7.30
N THR A 78 -10.41 16.81 -6.70
CA THR A 78 -9.60 15.80 -7.40
C THR A 78 -10.11 14.38 -7.12
N ALA A 79 -11.39 14.23 -6.78
CA ALA A 79 -11.99 12.95 -6.38
C ALA A 79 -11.24 12.27 -5.21
N ARG A 80 -10.67 13.06 -4.29
CA ARG A 80 -9.92 12.60 -3.10
C ARG A 80 -8.73 11.70 -3.40
N GLN A 81 -8.06 11.94 -4.54
CA GLN A 81 -6.82 11.24 -4.90
C GLN A 81 -5.64 11.54 -3.96
N ARG A 82 -5.74 12.58 -3.11
CA ARG A 82 -4.75 12.97 -2.11
C ARG A 82 -5.46 13.38 -0.83
N GLY A 83 -4.76 13.28 0.30
CA GLY A 83 -5.29 13.77 1.56
C GLY A 83 -6.28 12.81 2.22
N TYR A 84 -7.15 13.36 3.06
CA TYR A 84 -8.07 12.60 3.90
C TYR A 84 -9.32 12.15 3.13
N THR A 85 -9.81 10.95 3.42
CA THR A 85 -11.15 10.49 3.08
C THR A 85 -11.90 10.10 4.35
N PRO A 86 -13.05 10.74 4.63
CA PRO A 86 -13.79 10.52 5.85
C PRO A 86 -14.48 9.17 5.88
N TYR A 87 -14.79 8.78 7.10
CA TYR A 87 -15.63 7.63 7.42
C TYR A 87 -16.97 7.69 6.67
N TYR A 88 -17.49 6.53 6.27
CA TYR A 88 -18.76 6.36 5.56
C TYR A 88 -18.89 6.92 4.14
N LEU A 89 -17.80 7.40 3.52
CA LEU A 89 -17.87 7.93 2.16
C LEU A 89 -17.80 6.82 1.08
N GLU A 90 -16.94 5.81 1.27
CA GLU A 90 -16.86 4.69 0.34
C GLU A 90 -18.00 3.69 0.59
N LYS A 91 -18.78 3.41 -0.46
CA LYS A 91 -19.74 2.31 -0.50
C LYS A 91 -19.19 1.22 -1.42
N ALA A 92 -19.11 0.00 -0.95
CA ALA A 92 -18.87 -1.14 -1.83
C ALA A 92 -19.99 -1.23 -2.85
N LYS A 93 -19.66 -1.55 -4.11
CA LYS A 93 -20.58 -1.53 -5.28
C LYS A 93 -21.87 -2.32 -5.05
N ASP A 94 -21.83 -3.34 -4.20
CA ASP A 94 -22.93 -4.27 -3.94
C ASP A 94 -23.46 -4.25 -2.49
N ARG A 95 -23.13 -3.22 -1.67
CA ARG A 95 -23.62 -3.11 -0.28
C ARG A 95 -24.20 -1.74 0.06
N ALA A 96 -25.32 -1.75 0.80
CA ALA A 96 -25.98 -0.54 1.30
C ALA A 96 -25.27 0.09 2.51
N ALA A 97 -24.59 -0.73 3.32
CA ALA A 97 -23.80 -0.27 4.46
C ALA A 97 -22.45 0.28 3.96
N PRO A 98 -22.01 1.47 4.40
CA PRO A 98 -20.72 2.01 4.00
C PRO A 98 -19.56 1.28 4.71
N ASP A 99 -18.37 1.35 4.12
CA ASP A 99 -17.16 0.77 4.72
C ASP A 99 -16.83 1.48 6.04
N LEU A 100 -16.50 0.68 7.05
CA LEU A 100 -16.19 1.14 8.41
C LEU A 100 -14.70 1.51 8.53
N LYS A 101 -14.24 2.41 7.66
CA LYS A 101 -12.85 2.87 7.58
C LYS A 101 -12.74 4.35 7.22
N GLU A 102 -11.67 4.99 7.68
CA GLU A 102 -11.18 6.28 7.18
C GLU A 102 -9.75 6.09 6.67
N PHE A 103 -9.32 6.91 5.71
CA PHE A 103 -7.98 6.75 5.16
C PHE A 103 -7.37 8.05 4.67
N TRP A 104 -6.05 7.98 4.44
CA TRP A 104 -5.25 9.05 3.88
C TRP A 104 -4.50 8.56 2.64
N HIS A 105 -4.54 9.31 1.54
CA HIS A 105 -3.70 9.06 0.37
C HIS A 105 -2.52 10.01 0.33
N VAL A 106 -1.33 9.42 0.22
CA VAL A 106 -0.07 10.12 0.00
C VAL A 106 0.50 9.61 -1.32
N GLY A 107 0.65 10.50 -2.29
CA GLY A 107 1.28 10.19 -3.58
C GLY A 107 2.73 10.66 -3.66
N GLN A 108 3.34 10.44 -4.82
CA GLN A 108 4.67 10.99 -5.12
C GLN A 108 4.62 12.52 -5.17
N ASP A 109 5.62 13.17 -4.56
CA ASP A 109 5.84 14.60 -4.77
C ASP A 109 6.49 14.82 -6.14
N LEU A 110 5.88 15.67 -6.95
CA LEU A 110 6.39 16.04 -8.28
C LEU A 110 6.94 17.46 -8.26
N PRO A 111 8.00 17.75 -9.04
CA PRO A 111 8.40 19.12 -9.36
C PRO A 111 7.22 19.94 -9.91
N ALA A 112 7.18 21.24 -9.60
CA ALA A 112 6.08 22.11 -10.02
C ALA A 112 5.93 22.23 -11.55
N ASP A 113 7.01 22.01 -12.29
CA ASP A 113 7.07 22.01 -13.76
C ASP A 113 6.85 20.63 -14.38
N HIS A 114 6.62 19.59 -13.58
CA HIS A 114 6.35 18.25 -14.08
C HIS A 114 5.02 18.21 -14.85
N PRO A 115 4.91 17.55 -16.02
CA PRO A 115 3.69 17.55 -16.83
C PRO A 115 2.43 17.12 -16.07
N TYR A 116 2.51 16.09 -15.20
CA TYR A 116 1.37 15.64 -14.39
C TYR A 116 1.00 16.57 -13.24
N ALA A 117 1.94 17.39 -12.74
CA ALA A 117 1.66 18.42 -11.76
C ALA A 117 0.96 19.61 -12.44
N VAL A 118 1.48 20.04 -13.60
CA VAL A 118 0.92 21.14 -14.40
C VAL A 118 -0.48 20.82 -14.90
N SER A 119 -0.74 19.58 -15.34
CA SER A 119 -2.07 19.16 -15.79
C SER A 119 -3.08 18.95 -14.65
N GLY A 120 -2.61 18.90 -13.39
CA GLY A 120 -3.43 18.56 -12.23
C GLY A 120 -3.76 17.07 -12.11
N GLN A 121 -3.24 16.21 -12.99
CA GLN A 121 -3.46 14.76 -12.94
C GLN A 121 -2.87 14.13 -11.66
N MET A 122 -1.74 14.66 -11.18
CA MET A 122 -1.12 14.27 -9.92
C MET A 122 -0.90 15.51 -9.06
N GLY A 123 -1.92 15.83 -8.26
CA GLY A 123 -1.91 16.98 -7.36
C GLY A 123 -0.98 16.83 -6.15
N PRO A 124 -0.71 17.94 -5.44
CA PRO A 124 0.14 17.94 -4.26
C PRO A 124 -0.50 17.14 -3.11
N ASN A 125 0.36 16.57 -2.26
CA ASN A 125 -0.07 15.94 -1.02
C ASN A 125 -0.69 16.95 -0.05
N ARG A 126 -1.69 16.51 0.72
CA ARG A 126 -2.34 17.30 1.78
C ARG A 126 -2.06 16.64 3.13
N PHE A 127 -1.57 17.42 4.09
CA PHE A 127 -1.18 16.94 5.42
C PHE A 127 -1.72 17.89 6.50
N PRO A 128 -2.05 17.39 7.70
CA PRO A 128 -2.51 18.23 8.79
C PRO A 128 -1.34 19.02 9.38
N ALA A 129 -1.56 20.30 9.68
CA ALA A 129 -0.54 21.17 10.26
C ALA A 129 -0.24 20.83 11.74
N GLU A 130 -1.21 20.19 12.40
CA GLU A 130 -1.18 19.79 13.81
C GLU A 130 -0.19 18.67 14.07
N VAL A 131 0.10 17.83 13.06
CA VAL A 131 1.07 16.73 13.15
C VAL A 131 2.10 16.85 12.02
N PRO A 132 3.04 17.81 12.07
CA PRO A 132 3.99 18.05 10.98
C PRO A 132 4.86 16.84 10.63
N ARG A 133 5.13 15.98 11.63
CA ARG A 133 5.91 14.74 11.43
C ARG A 133 5.23 13.76 10.48
N PHE A 134 3.90 13.77 10.38
CA PHE A 134 3.16 12.88 9.49
C PHE A 134 3.62 13.01 8.04
N ALA A 135 3.81 14.25 7.57
CA ALA A 135 4.28 14.50 6.21
C ALA A 135 5.67 13.91 5.95
N THR A 136 6.61 14.08 6.89
CA THR A 136 7.99 13.57 6.77
C THR A 136 8.02 12.04 6.80
N VAL A 137 7.33 11.43 7.76
CA VAL A 137 7.35 9.97 7.96
C VAL A 137 6.65 9.26 6.80
N MET A 138 5.49 9.75 6.35
CA MET A 138 4.76 9.13 5.23
C MET A 138 5.52 9.24 3.91
N ARG A 139 6.25 10.33 3.66
CA ARG A 139 7.18 10.45 2.52
C ARG A 139 8.34 9.47 2.62
N GLY A 140 8.92 9.33 3.81
CA GLY A 140 9.98 8.35 4.07
C GLY A 140 9.52 6.92 3.79
N LEU A 141 8.36 6.55 4.32
CA LEU A 141 7.75 5.24 4.10
C LEU A 141 7.41 5.02 2.62
N PHE A 142 6.77 5.99 1.97
CA PHE A 142 6.46 5.94 0.54
C PHE A 142 7.72 5.65 -0.28
N ALA A 143 8.80 6.40 -0.05
CA ALA A 143 10.05 6.23 -0.79
C ALA A 143 10.69 4.87 -0.50
N ALA A 144 10.65 4.38 0.74
CA ALA A 144 11.18 3.07 1.11
C ALA A 144 10.41 1.92 0.45
N GLN A 145 9.07 1.98 0.48
CA GLN A 145 8.22 0.98 -0.17
C GLN A 145 8.34 1.04 -1.70
N GLN A 146 8.42 2.23 -2.30
CA GLN A 146 8.60 2.38 -3.74
C GLN A 146 9.95 1.79 -4.20
N ARG A 147 11.03 2.00 -3.44
CA ARG A 147 12.31 1.33 -3.71
C ARG A 147 12.16 -0.19 -3.69
N PHE A 148 11.55 -0.74 -2.65
CA PHE A 148 11.33 -2.18 -2.57
C PHE A 148 10.44 -2.70 -3.70
N ALA A 149 9.33 -2.02 -4.02
CA ALA A 149 8.44 -2.38 -5.10
C ALA A 149 9.16 -2.42 -6.46
N ASN A 150 10.04 -1.47 -6.74
CA ASN A 150 10.85 -1.47 -7.96
C ASN A 150 11.78 -2.69 -8.03
N ARG A 151 12.42 -3.05 -6.91
CA ARG A 151 13.25 -4.26 -6.84
C ARG A 151 12.44 -5.54 -7.01
N LEU A 152 11.23 -5.58 -6.44
CA LEU A 152 10.31 -6.70 -6.60
C LEU A 152 9.90 -6.87 -8.07
N LEU A 153 9.62 -5.77 -8.77
CA LEU A 153 9.31 -5.78 -10.20
C LEU A 153 10.48 -6.26 -11.06
N GLU A 154 11.73 -6.00 -10.67
CA GLU A 154 12.90 -6.59 -11.34
C GLU A 154 12.93 -8.12 -11.18
N ALA A 155 12.68 -8.63 -9.97
CA ALA A 155 12.60 -10.07 -9.72
C ALA A 155 11.44 -10.72 -10.52
N ILE A 156 10.29 -10.06 -10.59
CA ILE A 156 9.15 -10.50 -11.40
C ILE A 156 9.51 -10.49 -12.90
N SER A 157 10.19 -9.44 -13.38
CA SER A 157 10.66 -9.35 -14.77
C SER A 157 11.52 -10.54 -15.15
N GLU A 158 12.44 -10.94 -14.27
CA GLU A 158 13.31 -12.08 -14.50
C GLU A 158 12.57 -13.40 -14.48
N HIS A 159 11.66 -13.60 -13.52
CA HIS A 159 10.83 -14.80 -13.47
C HIS A 159 10.02 -15.00 -14.76
N LEU A 160 9.47 -13.90 -15.29
CA LEU A 160 8.71 -13.91 -16.54
C LEU A 160 9.59 -14.03 -17.79
N GLY A 161 10.93 -14.01 -17.67
CA GLY A 161 11.85 -13.93 -18.80
C GLY A 161 11.68 -12.65 -19.63
N ALA A 162 11.10 -11.60 -19.03
CA ALA A 162 10.84 -10.33 -19.69
C ALA A 162 12.12 -9.48 -19.81
N PRO A 163 12.20 -8.58 -20.81
CA PRO A 163 13.35 -7.69 -20.96
C PRO A 163 13.63 -6.89 -19.69
N ALA A 164 14.91 -6.83 -19.31
CA ALA A 164 15.34 -6.02 -18.18
C ALA A 164 14.88 -4.57 -18.33
N GLY A 165 14.28 -4.02 -17.27
CA GLY A 165 13.77 -2.65 -17.27
C GLY A 165 12.37 -2.45 -17.87
N LEU A 166 11.69 -3.51 -18.35
CA LEU A 166 10.32 -3.41 -18.85
C LEU A 166 9.42 -2.74 -17.82
N PHE A 167 9.27 -3.32 -16.63
CA PHE A 167 8.43 -2.76 -15.59
C PHE A 167 8.98 -1.44 -15.03
N ALA A 168 10.30 -1.29 -14.91
CA ALA A 168 10.92 -0.05 -14.45
C ALA A 168 10.53 1.15 -15.33
N SER A 169 10.42 0.96 -16.65
CA SER A 169 9.98 2.01 -17.56
C SER A 169 8.48 2.31 -17.45
N MET A 170 7.65 1.30 -17.17
CA MET A 170 6.20 1.48 -16.97
C MET A 170 5.86 2.23 -15.68
N VAL A 171 6.67 2.07 -14.63
CA VAL A 171 6.42 2.68 -13.31
C VAL A 171 7.14 4.01 -13.09
N LYS A 172 7.94 4.44 -14.07
CA LYS A 172 8.63 5.74 -14.03
C LYS A 172 7.60 6.86 -13.97
N ASP A 173 7.73 7.73 -12.98
CA ASP A 173 6.81 8.85 -12.70
C ASP A 173 5.34 8.40 -12.58
N GLY A 174 5.13 7.13 -12.21
CA GLY A 174 3.80 6.53 -12.06
C GLY A 174 2.99 7.16 -10.93
N ASN A 175 1.67 7.04 -11.01
CA ASN A 175 0.74 7.53 -9.98
C ASN A 175 0.65 6.57 -8.79
N HIS A 176 1.80 6.35 -8.14
CA HIS A 176 1.94 5.54 -6.94
C HIS A 176 1.22 6.21 -5.76
N VAL A 177 0.57 5.41 -4.91
CA VAL A 177 -0.16 5.89 -3.74
C VAL A 177 0.16 5.01 -2.53
N LEU A 178 0.62 5.64 -1.45
CA LEU A 178 0.57 5.10 -0.10
C LEU A 178 -0.81 5.39 0.48
N ARG A 179 -1.54 4.34 0.84
CA ARG A 179 -2.85 4.42 1.47
C ARG A 179 -2.72 4.05 2.95
N VAL A 180 -2.88 5.03 3.83
CA VAL A 180 -2.88 4.85 5.28
C VAL A 180 -4.32 4.65 5.73
N ILE A 181 -4.66 3.50 6.32
CA ILE A 181 -6.06 3.16 6.65
C ILE A 181 -6.20 2.99 8.16
N HIS A 182 -7.25 3.58 8.71
CA HIS A 182 -7.69 3.37 10.08
C HIS A 182 -9.07 2.73 10.11
N TYR A 183 -9.16 1.60 10.82
CA TYR A 183 -10.40 0.91 11.14
C TYR A 183 -10.74 1.19 12.61
N PRO A 184 -11.57 2.21 12.92
CA PRO A 184 -11.88 2.56 14.30
C PRO A 184 -12.56 1.41 15.03
N ASP A 185 -12.42 1.33 16.35
CA ASP A 185 -13.22 0.40 17.14
C ASP A 185 -14.70 0.72 16.91
N VAL A 186 -15.45 -0.27 16.42
CA VAL A 186 -16.91 -0.15 16.29
C VAL A 186 -17.52 -0.97 17.40
N GLY A 187 -18.52 -0.40 18.07
CA GLY A 187 -19.31 -1.11 19.09
C GLY A 187 -20.17 -2.19 18.43
N GLU A 188 -21.48 -1.99 18.39
CA GLU A 188 -22.34 -2.88 17.60
C GLU A 188 -22.08 -2.71 16.11
N VAL A 189 -21.63 -3.77 15.46
CA VAL A 189 -21.41 -3.82 14.01
C VAL A 189 -22.76 -4.08 13.33
N PRO A 190 -23.23 -3.19 12.43
CA PRO A 190 -24.46 -3.44 11.68
C PRO A 190 -24.39 -4.78 10.94
N VAL A 191 -25.50 -5.51 10.91
CA VAL A 191 -25.60 -6.78 10.18
C VAL A 191 -25.19 -6.56 8.71
N GLY A 192 -24.18 -7.31 8.25
CA GLY A 192 -23.66 -7.20 6.88
C GLY A 192 -22.62 -6.10 6.65
N ALA A 193 -22.24 -5.34 7.66
CA ALA A 193 -21.11 -4.43 7.57
C ALA A 193 -19.78 -5.20 7.59
N VAL A 194 -18.85 -4.78 6.75
CA VAL A 194 -17.47 -5.30 6.67
C VAL A 194 -16.50 -4.15 6.84
N ARG A 195 -15.29 -4.44 7.31
CA ARG A 195 -14.24 -3.41 7.46
C ARG A 195 -13.77 -2.90 6.10
N ALA A 196 -13.48 -3.84 5.20
CA ALA A 196 -13.29 -3.62 3.77
C ALA A 196 -13.98 -4.78 3.04
N ALA A 197 -14.72 -4.49 1.98
CA ALA A 197 -15.33 -5.51 1.15
C ALA A 197 -14.28 -6.27 0.31
N ALA A 198 -14.61 -7.49 -0.10
CA ALA A 198 -13.81 -8.23 -1.07
C ALA A 198 -13.65 -7.42 -2.36
N HIS A 199 -12.42 -7.24 -2.82
CA HIS A 199 -12.07 -6.53 -4.04
C HIS A 199 -10.71 -7.00 -4.54
N GLU A 200 -10.43 -6.72 -5.81
CA GLU A 200 -9.10 -6.82 -6.38
C GLU A 200 -8.47 -5.42 -6.46
N ASP A 201 -7.17 -5.36 -6.23
CA ASP A 201 -6.40 -4.15 -6.50
C ASP A 201 -6.23 -3.99 -8.02
N ILE A 202 -6.54 -2.79 -8.52
CA ILE A 202 -6.51 -2.49 -9.97
C ILE A 202 -5.13 -2.02 -10.47
N ASN A 203 -4.18 -1.83 -9.55
CA ASN A 203 -2.81 -1.39 -9.83
C ASN A 203 -1.87 -2.57 -10.13
N LEU A 204 -0.67 -2.26 -10.63
CA LEU A 204 0.32 -3.26 -11.05
C LEU A 204 0.78 -4.18 -9.90
N LEU A 205 0.97 -3.59 -8.71
CA LEU A 205 1.49 -4.27 -7.52
C LEU A 205 1.07 -3.50 -6.28
N THR A 206 0.71 -4.22 -5.22
CA THR A 206 0.50 -3.66 -3.87
C THR A 206 1.53 -4.23 -2.91
N VAL A 207 2.18 -3.35 -2.14
CA VAL A 207 3.06 -3.72 -1.02
C VAL A 207 2.34 -3.36 0.28
N LEU A 208 2.01 -4.37 1.07
CA LEU A 208 1.27 -4.22 2.30
C LEU A 208 2.17 -4.56 3.52
N PRO A 209 2.49 -3.59 4.40
CA PRO A 209 3.11 -3.89 5.68
C PRO A 209 2.21 -4.78 6.55
N ALA A 210 2.81 -5.51 7.49
CA ALA A 210 2.05 -6.33 8.42
C ALA A 210 1.07 -5.47 9.23
N ALA A 211 -0.21 -5.84 9.22
CA ALA A 211 -1.24 -5.11 9.96
C ALA A 211 -1.02 -5.19 11.47
N THR A 212 -1.42 -4.13 12.19
CA THR A 212 -1.35 -4.06 13.66
C THR A 212 -2.38 -4.96 14.35
N ARG A 213 -3.39 -5.44 13.62
CA ARG A 213 -4.41 -6.40 14.08
C ARG A 213 -4.75 -7.41 12.97
N PRO A 214 -5.23 -8.62 13.30
CA PRO A 214 -5.76 -9.58 12.33
C PRO A 214 -6.99 -9.02 11.58
N GLY A 215 -7.24 -9.50 10.36
CA GLY A 215 -8.42 -9.13 9.58
C GLY A 215 -8.25 -9.20 8.06
N LEU A 216 -7.03 -9.43 7.57
CA LEU A 216 -6.79 -9.72 6.16
C LEU A 216 -7.15 -11.18 5.85
N GLU A 217 -8.01 -11.36 4.86
CA GLU A 217 -8.38 -12.66 4.28
C GLU A 217 -8.13 -12.61 2.78
N LEU A 218 -7.77 -13.76 2.21
CA LEU A 218 -7.53 -13.92 0.77
C LEU A 218 -8.46 -15.00 0.25
N LEU A 219 -9.14 -14.73 -0.86
CA LEU A 219 -9.94 -15.73 -1.57
C LEU A 219 -9.00 -16.61 -2.40
N ASP A 220 -8.97 -17.90 -2.13
CA ASP A 220 -8.14 -18.84 -2.86
C ASP A 220 -8.81 -19.39 -4.14
N LYS A 221 -8.09 -20.20 -4.91
CA LYS A 221 -8.60 -20.79 -6.16
C LYS A 221 -9.71 -21.83 -5.94
N SER A 222 -9.90 -22.31 -4.73
CA SER A 222 -11.00 -23.20 -4.35
C SER A 222 -12.26 -22.44 -3.91
N GLY A 223 -12.14 -21.11 -3.72
CA GLY A 223 -13.23 -20.24 -3.30
C GLY A 223 -13.38 -20.12 -1.79
N GLU A 224 -12.32 -20.48 -1.03
CA GLU A 224 -12.23 -20.28 0.43
C GLU A 224 -11.55 -18.96 0.78
#